data_AF-A0A916MXN4-F1
#
_entry.id   AF-A0A916MXN4-F1
#
_cell.length_a   1.000
_cell.length_b   1.000
_cell.length_c   1.000
_cell.angle_alpha   90.00
_cell.angle_beta   90.00
_cell.angle_gamma   90.00
#
_symmetry.space_group_name_H-M   'P 1'
#
loop_
_entity.id
_entity.type
_entity.pdbx_description
1 polymer ?
#
loop_
_entity_poly.entity_id
_entity_poly.type
_entity_poly.pdbx_seq_one_letter_code
_entity_poly.pdbx_strand_id
1 'polypeptide(L)'
;MTEDILMQLMVEVEKEDPIDYANLPFDDAALRQLACRLIAERSNELEASGMPAEAQLATMWASTAKLVLENIVLNARLLTLQGMPDDARALIERISRQSRG
;
A
#
# COMPACT_ATOMS: atom_id res chain seq x y z
N MET A 1 6.59 -16.55 2.88
CA MET A 1 6.07 -15.76 4.03
C MET A 1 4.61 -16.16 4.32
N THR A 2 4.11 -16.24 5.57
CA THR A 2 2.71 -16.68 5.86
C THR A 2 1.73 -15.52 6.06
N GLU A 3 0.44 -15.76 5.80
CA GLU A 3 -0.67 -14.80 6.01
C GLU A 3 -0.72 -14.28 7.46
N ASP A 4 -0.59 -15.18 8.45
CA ASP A 4 -0.64 -14.82 9.87
C ASP A 4 0.49 -13.88 10.29
N ILE A 5 1.72 -14.12 9.80
CA ILE A 5 2.86 -13.26 10.09
C ILE A 5 2.63 -11.88 9.46
N LEU A 6 2.16 -11.82 8.21
CA LEU A 6 1.84 -10.56 7.56
C LEU A 6 0.73 -9.79 8.29
N MET A 7 -0.28 -10.48 8.80
CA MET A 7 -1.37 -9.85 9.56
C MET A 7 -0.87 -9.25 10.86
N GLN A 8 0.00 -9.96 11.59
CA GLN A 8 0.63 -9.42 12.80
C GLN A 8 1.48 -8.19 12.49
N LEU A 9 2.30 -8.24 11.45
CA LEU A 9 3.13 -7.11 11.03
C LEU A 9 2.28 -5.92 10.56
N MET A 10 1.21 -6.16 9.81
CA MET A 10 0.27 -5.12 9.36
C MET A 10 -0.32 -4.37 10.55
N VAL A 11 -0.78 -5.09 11.58
CA VAL A 11 -1.36 -4.48 12.79
C VAL A 11 -0.35 -3.62 13.53
N GLU A 12 0.92 -4.01 13.59
CA GLU A 12 1.95 -3.17 14.21
C GLU A 12 2.24 -1.90 13.40
N VAL A 13 2.32 -2.00 12.07
CA VAL A 13 2.51 -0.83 11.19
C VAL A 13 1.34 0.14 11.32
N GLU A 14 0.10 -0.36 11.36
CA GLU A 14 -1.10 0.48 11.50
C GLU A 14 -1.21 1.20 12.85
N LYS A 15 -0.47 0.80 13.89
CA LYS A 15 -0.41 1.58 15.15
C LYS A 15 0.26 2.93 14.95
N GLU A 16 1.25 2.99 14.07
CA GLU A 16 1.99 4.22 13.76
C GLU A 16 1.32 5.03 12.65
N ASP A 17 0.71 4.34 11.67
CA ASP A 17 0.00 4.95 10.53
C ASP A 17 -1.36 4.26 10.29
N PRO A 18 -2.41 4.66 11.02
CA PRO A 18 -3.72 4.02 10.91
C PRO A 18 -4.39 4.32 9.57
N ILE A 19 -5.00 3.29 8.97
CA ILE A 19 -5.79 3.44 7.75
C ILE A 19 -7.18 3.99 8.08
N ASP A 20 -7.58 5.08 7.42
CA ASP A 20 -8.94 5.60 7.46
C ASP A 20 -9.80 4.90 6.40
N TYR A 21 -10.67 4.00 6.84
CA TYR A 21 -11.62 3.28 6.00
C TYR A 21 -12.87 4.11 5.64
N ALA A 22 -12.99 5.34 6.18
CA ALA A 22 -14.13 6.21 6.02
C ALA A 22 -15.46 5.48 6.32
N ASN A 23 -16.49 5.68 5.48
CA ASN A 23 -17.77 4.97 5.56
C ASN A 23 -17.89 3.91 4.46
N LEU A 24 -16.78 3.23 4.13
CA LEU A 24 -16.81 2.18 3.11
C LEU A 24 -17.68 0.99 3.58
N PRO A 25 -18.44 0.35 2.67
CA PRO A 25 -19.38 -0.72 3.02
C PRO A 25 -18.69 -2.08 3.18
N PHE A 26 -17.55 -2.12 3.86
CA PHE A 26 -16.72 -3.31 4.02
C PHE A 26 -16.32 -3.50 5.48
N ASP A 27 -15.95 -4.73 5.83
CA ASP A 27 -15.38 -5.05 7.12
C ASP A 27 -13.85 -4.86 7.07
N ASP A 28 -13.33 -3.99 7.94
CA ASP A 28 -11.92 -3.61 7.92
C ASP A 28 -10.99 -4.80 8.24
N ALA A 29 -11.42 -5.73 9.10
CA ALA A 29 -10.63 -6.91 9.45
C ALA A 29 -10.56 -7.88 8.26
N ALA A 30 -11.68 -8.11 7.58
CA ALA A 30 -11.74 -8.91 6.37
C ALA A 30 -10.91 -8.30 5.23
N LEU A 31 -10.90 -6.97 5.09
CA LEU A 31 -10.05 -6.29 4.09
C LEU A 31 -8.57 -6.45 4.39
N ARG A 32 -8.14 -6.31 5.66
CA ARG A 32 -6.75 -6.56 6.05
C ARG A 32 -6.35 -8.01 5.76
N GLN A 33 -7.20 -8.96 6.13
CA GLN A 33 -6.94 -10.37 5.88
C GLN A 33 -6.79 -10.67 4.38
N LEU A 34 -7.67 -10.12 3.55
CA LEU A 34 -7.58 -10.24 2.10
C LEU A 34 -6.26 -9.71 1.56
N ALA A 35 -5.83 -8.51 2.02
CA ALA A 35 -4.56 -7.94 1.62
C ALA A 35 -3.37 -8.81 2.04
N CYS A 36 -3.34 -9.30 3.29
CA CYS A 36 -2.29 -10.19 3.78
C CYS A 36 -2.21 -11.49 2.98
N ARG A 37 -3.37 -12.08 2.64
CA ARG A 37 -3.42 -13.30 1.82
C ARG A 37 -2.82 -13.08 0.43
N LEU A 38 -3.24 -12.03 -0.27
CA LEU A 38 -2.76 -11.71 -1.62
C LEU A 38 -1.23 -11.51 -1.64
N ILE A 39 -0.68 -10.87 -0.61
CA ILE A 39 0.77 -10.66 -0.50
C ILE A 39 1.51 -11.95 -0.11
N ALA A 40 0.94 -12.77 0.77
CA ALA A 40 1.50 -14.07 1.12
C ALA A 40 1.59 -14.99 -0.11
N GLU A 41 0.52 -15.05 -0.91
CA GLU A 41 0.47 -15.80 -2.17
C GLU A 41 1.55 -15.31 -3.14
N ARG A 42 1.68 -14.00 -3.37
CA ARG A 42 2.76 -13.44 -4.19
C ARG A 42 4.15 -13.74 -3.66
N SER A 43 4.36 -13.68 -2.34
CA SER A 43 5.65 -14.04 -1.73
C SER A 43 6.01 -15.48 -2.06
N ASN A 44 5.05 -16.40 -1.93
CA ASN A 44 5.27 -17.82 -2.22
C ASN A 44 5.55 -18.06 -3.72
N GLU A 45 4.87 -17.34 -4.61
CA GLU A 45 5.15 -17.39 -6.06
C GLU A 45 6.57 -16.89 -6.39
N LEU A 46 7.01 -15.80 -5.76
CA LEU A 46 8.37 -15.27 -5.93
C LEU A 46 9.43 -16.24 -5.38
N GLU A 47 9.21 -16.82 -4.21
CA GLU A 47 10.07 -17.84 -3.62
C GLU A 47 10.17 -19.08 -4.53
N ALA A 48 9.05 -19.51 -5.12
CA ALA A 48 8.97 -20.67 -6.03
C ALA A 48 9.55 -20.39 -7.42
N SER A 49 9.71 -19.12 -7.82
CA SER A 49 10.21 -18.75 -9.16
C SER A 49 11.67 -19.13 -9.43
N GLY A 50 12.44 -19.45 -8.39
CA GLY A 50 13.88 -19.71 -8.47
C GLY A 50 14.74 -18.45 -8.67
N MET A 51 14.14 -17.25 -8.58
CA MET A 51 14.90 -15.99 -8.60
C MET A 51 15.82 -15.87 -7.38
N PRO A 52 17.01 -15.24 -7.51
CA PRO A 52 17.84 -14.88 -6.37
C PRO A 52 17.09 -13.98 -5.38
N ALA A 53 17.43 -14.05 -4.10
CA ALA A 53 16.78 -13.30 -3.04
C ALA A 53 16.78 -11.79 -3.30
N GLU A 54 17.88 -11.25 -3.83
CA GLU A 54 18.01 -9.83 -4.18
C GLU A 54 17.03 -9.43 -5.29
N ALA A 55 16.79 -10.30 -6.26
CA ALA A 55 15.85 -10.07 -7.35
C ALA A 55 14.39 -10.18 -6.89
N GLN A 56 14.09 -11.12 -5.98
CA GLN A 56 12.77 -11.18 -5.34
C GLN A 56 12.48 -9.91 -4.56
N LEU A 57 13.46 -9.43 -3.79
CA LEU A 57 13.32 -8.22 -3.00
C LEU A 57 13.22 -6.98 -3.90
N ALA A 58 14.03 -6.87 -4.97
CA ALA A 58 13.87 -5.88 -6.04
C ALA A 58 12.44 -5.82 -6.59
N THR A 59 11.85 -6.98 -6.83
CA THR A 59 10.47 -7.11 -7.33
C THR A 59 9.45 -6.61 -6.29
N MET A 60 9.67 -6.90 -5.02
CA MET A 60 8.83 -6.41 -3.93
C MET A 60 8.93 -4.88 -3.78
N TRP A 61 10.14 -4.28 -3.80
CA TRP A 61 10.29 -2.83 -3.75
C TRP A 61 9.67 -2.13 -4.95
N ALA A 62 9.82 -2.68 -6.16
CA ALA A 62 9.17 -2.15 -7.35
C ALA A 62 7.64 -2.20 -7.22
N SER A 63 7.10 -3.29 -6.66
CA SER A 63 5.66 -3.44 -6.40
C SER A 63 5.18 -2.42 -5.36
N THR A 64 5.93 -2.21 -4.26
CA THR A 64 5.62 -1.20 -3.24
C THR A 64 5.64 0.20 -3.84
N ALA A 65 6.67 0.55 -4.62
CA ALA A 65 6.76 1.86 -5.28
C ALA A 65 5.57 2.10 -6.22
N LYS A 66 5.14 1.08 -6.97
CA LYS A 66 3.94 1.15 -7.82
C LYS A 66 2.67 1.37 -6.99
N LEU A 67 2.47 0.65 -5.90
CA LEU A 67 1.31 0.81 -5.03
C LEU A 67 1.25 2.22 -4.42
N VAL A 68 2.40 2.76 -4.00
CA VAL A 68 2.51 4.14 -3.51
C VAL A 68 2.09 5.13 -4.61
N LEU A 69 2.59 4.96 -5.84
CA LEU A 69 2.19 5.80 -6.96
C LEU A 69 0.68 5.71 -7.25
N GLU A 70 0.13 4.49 -7.27
CA GLU A 70 -1.31 4.27 -7.47
C GLU A 70 -2.14 4.96 -6.38
N ASN A 71 -1.71 4.86 -5.11
CA ASN A 71 -2.38 5.54 -4.00
C ASN A 71 -2.33 7.07 -4.13
N ILE A 72 -1.17 7.65 -4.50
CA ILE A 72 -1.04 9.09 -4.74
C ILE A 72 -1.99 9.55 -5.85
N VAL A 73 -2.04 8.81 -6.96
CA VAL A 73 -2.91 9.14 -8.10
C VAL A 73 -4.39 8.99 -7.73
N LEU A 74 -4.75 7.95 -6.99
CA LEU A 74 -6.13 7.75 -6.51
C LEU A 74 -6.58 8.89 -5.59
N ASN A 75 -5.74 9.29 -4.64
CA ASN A 75 -6.04 10.41 -3.74
C ASN A 75 -6.19 11.74 -4.48
N ALA A 76 -5.29 12.04 -5.43
CA ALA A 76 -5.42 13.22 -6.27
C ALA A 76 -6.70 13.21 -7.12
N ARG A 77 -7.07 12.04 -7.67
CA ARG A 77 -8.32 11.87 -8.42
C ARG A 77 -9.56 12.06 -7.54
N LEU A 78 -9.55 11.54 -6.32
CA LEU A 78 -10.67 11.70 -5.38
C LEU A 78 -10.92 13.18 -5.07
N LEU A 79 -9.87 13.92 -4.73
CA LEU A 79 -9.95 15.37 -4.49
C LEU A 79 -10.48 16.13 -5.71
N THR A 80 -10.02 15.76 -6.91
CA THR A 80 -10.50 16.36 -8.16
C THR A 80 -12.00 16.09 -8.38
N LEU A 81 -12.47 14.86 -8.14
CA LEU A 81 -13.88 14.48 -8.28
C LEU A 81 -14.77 15.15 -7.23
N GLN A 82 -14.23 15.51 -6.07
CA GLN A 82 -14.91 16.28 -5.03
C GLN A 82 -14.97 17.79 -5.32
N GLY A 83 -14.43 18.24 -6.46
CA GLY A 83 -14.39 19.66 -6.83
C GLY A 83 -13.26 20.44 -6.17
N MET A 84 -12.21 19.75 -5.69
CA MET A 84 -11.06 20.33 -4.99
C MET A 84 -9.74 20.10 -5.77
N PRO A 85 -9.62 20.57 -7.03
CA PRO A 85 -8.44 20.32 -7.87
C PRO A 85 -7.15 20.99 -7.35
N ASP A 86 -7.27 22.15 -6.69
CA ASP A 86 -6.11 22.84 -6.10
C ASP A 86 -5.51 22.05 -4.93
N ASP A 87 -6.36 21.34 -4.16
CA ASP A 87 -5.91 20.48 -3.06
C ASP A 87 -5.22 19.21 -3.57
N ALA A 88 -5.62 18.69 -4.74
CA ALA A 88 -4.93 17.58 -5.39
C ALA A 88 -3.48 17.98 -5.75
N ARG A 89 -3.28 19.22 -6.21
CA ARG A 89 -1.94 19.75 -6.49
C ARG A 89 -1.14 19.98 -5.20
N ALA A 90 -1.77 20.58 -4.19
CA ALA A 90 -1.14 20.81 -2.89
C ALA A 90 -0.68 19.49 -2.22
N LEU A 91 -1.46 18.41 -2.37
CA LEU A 91 -1.11 17.07 -1.90
C LEU A 91 0.20 16.58 -2.52
N ILE A 92 0.33 16.63 -3.85
CA ILE A 92 1.51 16.16 -4.57
C ILE A 92 2.76 16.98 -4.19
N GLU A 93 2.60 18.31 -4.06
CA GLU A 93 3.68 19.18 -3.64
C GLU A 93 4.13 18.88 -2.20
N ARG A 94 3.19 18.59 -1.29
CA ARG A 94 3.50 18.21 0.09
C ARG A 94 4.29 16.90 0.15
N ILE A 95 3.83 15.86 -0.55
CA ILE A 95 4.51 14.56 -0.61
C ILE A 95 5.93 14.72 -1.17
N SER A 96 6.09 15.52 -2.23
CA SER A 96 7.40 15.81 -2.83
C SER A 96 8.36 16.55 -1.90
N ARG A 97 7.85 17.32 -0.92
CA ARG A 97 8.69 17.97 0.10
C ARG A 97 9.10 16.99 1.20
N GLN A 98 8.19 16.11 1.61
CA GLN A 98 8.46 15.10 2.63
C GLN A 98 9.50 14.07 2.16
N SER A 99 9.50 13.71 0.87
CA SER A 99 10.46 12.75 0.32
C SER A 99 11.89 13.31 0.12
N ARG A 100 12.13 14.58 0.43
CA ARG A 100 13.45 15.25 0.31
C ARG A 100 14.18 15.40 1.64
N GLY A 101 13.52 15.07 2.75
CA GLY A 101 14.14 14.92 4.08
C GLY A 101 14.54 13.47 4.31
#